data_AF-A0A5J4P7D2-F1
#
_entry.id   AF-A0A5J4P7D2-F1
#
_cell.length_a   1.000
_cell.length_b   1.000
_cell.length_c   1.000
_cell.angle_alpha   90.00
_cell.angle_beta   90.00
_cell.angle_gamma   90.00
#
_symmetry.space_group_name_H-M   'P 1'
#
loop_
_entity.id
_entity.type
_entity.pdbx_description
1 polymer ?
#
loop_
_entity_poly.entity_id
_entity_poly.type
_entity_poly.pdbx_seq_one_letter_code
_entity_poly.pdbx_strand_id
1 'polypeptide(L)'
;MNDSTNHQEKNPVYISFCTQKGGAGKSVFTTLAASYLHYEKGYNVAVIDCDYPQWSIHKMRKREAEQLQANAFYQRKAEVLFQKLNKPAYPVVPSMPEKAMTRVSEFLANESEGYELVLFDLPGTVNNESVVEILF
;
A
#
# COMPACT_ATOMS: atom_id res chain seq x y z
N MET A 1 11.75 34.19 11.93
CA MET A 1 12.55 32.94 11.92
C MET A 1 11.85 32.03 10.94
N ASN A 2 12.42 31.92 9.74
CA ASN A 2 11.89 31.07 8.67
C ASN A 2 12.45 29.66 8.90
N ASP A 3 11.67 28.77 9.50
CA ASP A 3 11.91 27.34 9.33
C ASP A 3 11.23 26.91 8.04
N SER A 4 11.93 27.16 6.94
CA SER A 4 11.67 26.49 5.68
C SER A 4 12.08 25.03 5.88
N THR A 5 11.17 24.21 6.40
CA THR A 5 11.34 22.76 6.45
C THR A 5 11.60 22.28 5.03
N ASN A 6 12.84 21.88 4.81
CA ASN A 6 13.37 21.34 3.58
C ASN A 6 12.56 20.07 3.24
N HIS A 7 11.47 20.20 2.48
CA HIS A 7 10.86 19.07 1.79
C HIS A 7 11.85 18.64 0.71
N GLN A 8 12.88 17.89 1.11
CA GLN A 8 13.55 17.00 0.18
C GLN A 8 12.43 16.14 -0.43
N GLU A 9 12.28 16.21 -1.76
CA GLU A 9 11.58 15.21 -2.55
C GLU A 9 12.23 13.86 -2.26
N LYS A 10 11.79 13.20 -1.18
CA LYS A 10 12.26 11.87 -0.84
C LYS A 10 11.55 10.93 -1.78
N ASN A 11 12.29 10.47 -2.79
CA ASN A 11 11.84 9.35 -3.61
C ASN A 11 11.57 8.16 -2.68
N PRO A 12 10.34 7.61 -2.67
CA PRO A 12 10.03 6.46 -1.85
C PRO A 12 10.88 5.25 -2.21
N VAL A 13 11.13 4.39 -1.23
CA VAL A 13 11.72 3.08 -1.47
C VAL A 13 10.63 2.12 -1.95
N TYR A 14 10.88 1.47 -3.08
CA TYR A 14 9.99 0.47 -3.66
C TYR A 14 10.34 -0.93 -3.18
N ILE A 15 9.32 -1.66 -2.73
CA ILE A 15 9.48 -3.00 -2.14
C ILE A 15 8.46 -3.95 -2.77
N SER A 16 8.89 -5.15 -3.16
CA SER A 16 7.97 -6.22 -3.56
C SER A 16 8.47 -7.58 -3.10
N PHE A 17 7.54 -8.47 -2.76
CA PHE A 17 7.82 -9.86 -2.42
C PHE A 17 7.50 -10.75 -3.62
N CYS A 18 8.54 -11.21 -4.32
CA CYS A 18 8.40 -11.94 -5.57
C CYS A 18 8.75 -13.42 -5.42
N THR A 19 7.91 -14.29 -5.98
CA THR A 19 8.18 -15.73 -6.16
C THR A 19 7.50 -16.21 -7.44
N GLN A 20 8.06 -17.22 -8.11
CA GLN A 20 7.50 -17.81 -9.35
C GLN A 20 6.28 -18.72 -9.09
N LYS A 21 5.75 -18.75 -7.85
CA LYS A 21 4.66 -19.66 -7.47
C LYS A 21 3.41 -18.87 -7.07
N GLY A 22 2.27 -19.31 -7.60
CA GLY A 22 0.97 -18.96 -7.04
C GLY A 22 0.83 -19.54 -5.62
N GLY A 23 0.08 -18.86 -4.75
CA GLY A 23 -0.20 -19.37 -3.40
C GLY A 23 0.95 -19.33 -2.39
N ALA A 24 2.11 -18.75 -2.73
CA ALA A 24 3.26 -18.62 -1.82
C ALA A 24 3.06 -17.60 -0.66
N GLY A 25 1.89 -16.96 -0.58
CA GLY A 25 1.59 -15.98 0.46
C GLY A 25 2.13 -14.56 0.21
N LYS A 26 2.47 -14.20 -1.04
CA LYS A 26 2.99 -12.85 -1.40
C LYS A 26 2.13 -11.72 -0.83
N SER A 27 0.84 -11.71 -1.13
CA SER A 27 -0.09 -10.70 -0.63
C SER A 27 -0.15 -10.65 0.90
N VAL A 28 -0.05 -11.81 1.57
CA VAL A 28 0.01 -11.88 3.04
C VAL A 28 1.28 -11.22 3.56
N PHE A 29 2.44 -11.53 2.96
CA PHE A 29 3.72 -10.90 3.31
C PHE A 29 3.69 -9.39 3.05
N THR A 30 3.15 -8.96 1.91
CA THR A 30 2.95 -7.54 1.56
C THR A 30 2.11 -6.83 2.63
N THR A 31 0.94 -7.40 2.99
CA THR A 31 0.06 -6.81 4.01
C THR A 31 0.71 -6.77 5.39
N LEU A 32 1.39 -7.85 5.81
CA LEU A 32 2.07 -7.91 7.11
C LEU A 32 3.22 -6.90 7.18
N ALA A 33 4.06 -6.84 6.15
CA ALA A 33 5.18 -5.90 6.08
C ALA A 33 4.68 -4.45 6.05
N ALA A 34 3.69 -4.12 5.20
CA ALA A 34 3.09 -2.80 5.15
C ALA A 34 2.54 -2.38 6.53
N SER A 35 1.79 -3.27 7.18
CA SER A 35 1.18 -3.00 8.48
C SER A 35 2.23 -2.81 9.58
N TYR A 36 3.27 -3.64 9.60
CA TYR A 36 4.37 -3.48 10.56
C TYR A 36 5.14 -2.17 10.33
N LEU A 37 5.53 -1.89 9.10
CA LEU A 37 6.28 -0.69 8.76
C LEU A 37 5.48 0.58 9.05
N HIS A 38 4.17 0.55 8.79
CA HIS A 38 3.31 1.70 8.98
C HIS A 38 2.90 1.94 10.44
N TYR A 39 2.34 0.91 11.09
CA TYR A 39 1.72 1.05 12.40
C TYR A 39 2.70 0.86 13.55
N GLU A 40 3.73 0.02 13.40
CA GLU A 40 4.72 -0.24 14.45
C GLU A 40 5.99 0.60 14.26
N LYS A 41 6.44 0.81 13.01
CA LYS A 41 7.65 1.61 12.72
C LYS A 41 7.39 3.06 12.34
N GLY A 42 6.13 3.44 12.10
CA GLY A 42 5.74 4.82 11.87
C GLY A 42 6.02 5.35 10.46
N TYR A 43 6.49 4.53 9.51
CA TYR A 43 6.75 4.98 8.14
C TYR A 43 5.47 5.31 7.37
N ASN A 44 5.50 6.34 6.52
CA ASN A 44 4.41 6.58 5.56
C ASN A 44 4.48 5.54 4.43
N VAL A 45 3.50 4.63 4.40
CA VAL A 45 3.47 3.47 3.52
C VAL A 45 2.29 3.59 2.58
N ALA A 46 2.46 3.22 1.32
CA ALA A 46 1.37 2.92 0.39
C ALA A 46 1.53 1.50 -0.16
N VAL A 47 0.42 0.85 -0.48
CA VAL A 47 0.42 -0.44 -1.17
C VAL A 47 -0.22 -0.27 -2.55
N ILE A 48 0.47 -0.74 -3.58
CA ILE A 48 -0.03 -0.83 -4.95
C ILE A 48 -0.35 -2.31 -5.22
N ASP A 49 -1.64 -2.61 -5.35
CA ASP A 49 -2.12 -3.97 -5.61
C ASP A 49 -2.20 -4.18 -7.12
N CYS A 50 -1.17 -4.80 -7.69
CA CYS A 50 -1.01 -5.06 -9.12
C CYS A 50 -1.44 -6.48 -9.52
N ASP A 51 -1.90 -7.33 -8.58
CA ASP A 51 -2.28 -8.72 -8.87
C ASP A 51 -3.66 -8.80 -9.55
N TYR A 52 -3.82 -8.14 -10.69
CA TYR A 52 -5.04 -8.24 -11.49
C TYR A 52 -5.19 -9.65 -12.08
N PRO A 53 -6.38 -10.28 -12.04
CA PRO A 53 -7.68 -9.76 -11.55
C PRO A 53 -7.97 -10.09 -10.06
N GLN A 54 -7.02 -10.66 -9.34
CA GLN A 54 -7.21 -11.09 -7.95
C GLN A 54 -7.38 -9.91 -7.01
N TRP A 55 -6.51 -8.90 -7.07
CA TRP A 55 -6.51 -7.69 -6.22
C TRP A 55 -6.88 -7.99 -4.78
N SER A 56 -6.17 -8.96 -4.20
CA SER A 56 -6.60 -9.60 -2.96
C SER A 56 -6.57 -8.62 -1.78
N ILE A 57 -5.58 -7.73 -1.73
CA ILE A 57 -5.39 -6.73 -0.68
C ILE A 57 -6.42 -5.61 -0.86
N HIS A 58 -6.61 -5.11 -2.07
CA HIS A 58 -7.60 -4.06 -2.34
C HIS A 58 -9.02 -4.53 -2.02
N LYS A 59 -9.39 -5.75 -2.44
CA LYS A 59 -10.72 -6.32 -2.12
C LYS A 59 -10.88 -6.55 -0.61
N MET A 60 -9.82 -6.94 0.10
CA MET A 60 -9.84 -7.04 1.56
C MET A 60 -10.13 -5.68 2.18
N ARG A 61 -9.39 -4.64 1.78
CA ARG A 61 -9.58 -3.28 2.28
C ARG A 61 -10.98 -2.73 2.00
N LYS A 62 -11.53 -3.01 0.82
CA LYS A 62 -12.90 -2.62 0.46
C LYS A 62 -13.93 -3.25 1.41
N ARG A 63 -13.81 -4.55 1.67
CA ARG A 63 -14.70 -5.25 2.62
C ARG A 63 -14.57 -4.72 4.04
N GLU A 64 -13.35 -4.40 4.48
CA GLU A 64 -13.12 -3.76 5.78
C GLU A 64 -13.87 -2.41 5.88
N ALA A 65 -13.74 -1.56 4.85
CA ALA A 65 -14.43 -0.28 4.80
C ALA A 65 -15.97 -0.43 4.82
N GLU A 66 -16.52 -1.38 4.05
CA GLU A 66 -17.95 -1.68 4.03
C GLU A 66 -18.45 -2.15 5.41
N GLN A 67 -17.68 -3.01 6.10
CA GLN A 67 -18.03 -3.47 7.46
C GLN A 67 -17.99 -2.34 8.49
N LEU A 68 -17.00 -1.44 8.38
CA LEU A 68 -16.94 -0.25 9.21
C LEU A 68 -18.16 0.64 8.96
N GLN A 69 -18.57 0.87 7.72
CA GLN A 69 -19.75 1.70 7.44
C GLN A 69 -21.05 1.06 7.93
N ALA A 70 -21.19 -0.26 7.84
CA ALA A 70 -22.43 -0.96 8.16
C ALA A 70 -22.65 -1.26 9.65
N ASN A 71 -21.61 -1.18 10.50
CA ASN A 71 -21.70 -1.71 11.87
C ASN A 71 -20.97 -0.82 12.90
N ALA A 72 -21.77 -0.18 13.77
CA ALA A 72 -21.29 0.71 14.83
C ALA A 72 -20.30 0.06 15.81
N PHE A 73 -20.39 -1.25 16.04
CA PHE A 73 -19.41 -1.96 16.88
C PHE A 73 -18.01 -1.95 16.27
N TYR A 74 -17.91 -2.14 14.95
CA TYR A 74 -16.65 -2.09 14.23
C TYR A 74 -16.14 -0.65 14.08
N GLN A 75 -17.03 0.34 13.88
CA GLN A 75 -16.65 1.77 13.89
C GLN A 75 -15.95 2.14 15.20
N ARG A 76 -16.57 1.82 16.34
CA ARG A 76 -16.01 2.14 17.65
C ARG A 76 -14.65 1.46 17.88
N LYS A 77 -14.47 0.23 17.38
CA LYS A 77 -13.15 -0.44 17.43
C LYS A 77 -12.10 0.27 16.57
N ALA A 78 -12.47 0.71 15.37
CA ALA A 78 -11.57 1.45 14.50
C ALA A 78 -11.20 2.83 15.08
N GLU A 79 -12.15 3.54 15.67
CA GLU A 79 -11.90 4.81 16.38
C GLU A 79 -10.85 4.64 17.48
N VAL A 80 -11.03 3.63 18.36
CA VAL A 80 -10.06 3.33 19.42
C VAL A 80 -8.70 2.97 18.86
N LEU A 81 -8.65 2.25 17.74
CA LEU A 81 -7.40 1.88 17.08
C LEU A 81 -6.68 3.11 16.51
N PHE A 82 -7.38 3.96 15.75
CA PHE A 82 -6.80 5.16 15.15
C PHE A 82 -6.39 6.21 16.18
N GLN A 83 -7.14 6.35 17.28
CA GLN A 83 -6.74 7.20 18.41
C GLN A 83 -5.40 6.76 19.03
N LYS A 84 -5.13 5.44 19.07
CA LYS A 84 -3.86 4.91 19.59
C LYS A 84 -2.71 5.06 18.60
N LEU A 85 -2.98 4.86 17.31
CA LEU A 85 -1.96 4.88 16.27
C LEU A 85 -1.54 6.31 15.87
N ASN A 86 -2.37 7.32 16.15
CA ASN A 86 -2.19 8.71 15.75
C ASN A 86 -1.84 8.86 14.25
N LYS A 87 -2.35 7.93 13.42
CA LYS A 87 -2.05 7.81 12.01
C LYS A 87 -3.22 7.13 11.29
N PRO A 88 -3.61 7.59 10.08
CA PRO A 88 -4.62 6.89 9.29
C PRO A 88 -4.12 5.51 8.84
N ALA A 89 -5.01 4.70 8.27
CA ALA A 89 -4.60 3.48 7.60
C ALA A 89 -3.82 3.78 6.32
N TYR A 90 -2.77 3.01 6.02
CA TYR A 90 -2.06 3.13 4.75
C TYR A 90 -3.01 2.88 3.56
N PRO A 91 -2.92 3.62 2.46
CA PRO A 91 -3.76 3.40 1.29
C PRO A 91 -3.39 2.12 0.54
N VAL A 92 -4.40 1.53 -0.11
CA VAL A 92 -4.24 0.38 -1.01
C VAL A 92 -4.83 0.75 -2.37
N VAL A 93 -3.95 0.95 -3.34
CA VAL A 93 -4.29 1.45 -4.68
C VAL A 93 -4.26 0.28 -5.67
N PRO A 94 -5.40 -0.12 -6.26
CA PRO A 94 -5.39 -1.15 -7.28
C PRO A 94 -4.81 -0.61 -8.59
N SER A 95 -4.01 -1.43 -9.27
CA SER A 95 -3.47 -1.11 -10.59
C SER A 95 -3.41 -2.36 -11.46
N MET A 96 -3.37 -2.16 -12.77
CA MET A 96 -2.81 -3.16 -13.68
C MET A 96 -1.27 -3.11 -13.59
N PRO A 97 -0.55 -4.23 -13.73
CA PRO A 97 0.91 -4.25 -13.75
C PRO A 97 1.51 -3.25 -14.74
N GLU A 98 0.97 -3.18 -15.95
CA GLU A 98 1.43 -2.34 -17.06
C GLU A 98 1.35 -0.83 -16.75
N LYS A 99 0.53 -0.45 -15.77
CA LYS A 99 0.26 0.95 -15.40
C LYS A 99 0.75 1.29 -14.00
N ALA A 100 1.42 0.36 -13.31
CA ALA A 100 1.75 0.49 -11.90
C ALA A 100 2.58 1.75 -11.62
N MET A 101 3.64 1.99 -12.40
CA MET A 101 4.51 3.15 -12.19
C MET A 101 3.82 4.47 -12.49
N THR A 102 3.04 4.55 -13.57
CA THR A 102 2.21 5.73 -13.86
C THR A 102 1.22 5.98 -12.72
N ARG A 103 0.58 4.92 -12.23
CA ARG A 103 -0.39 5.00 -11.13
C ARG A 103 0.25 5.48 -9.83
N VAL A 104 1.49 5.07 -9.54
CA VAL A 104 2.28 5.54 -8.40
C VAL A 104 2.59 7.03 -8.56
N SER A 105 3.10 7.46 -9.70
CA SER A 105 3.40 8.88 -9.95
C SER A 105 2.16 9.77 -9.79
N GLU A 106 1.03 9.35 -10.37
CA GLU A 106 -0.25 10.05 -10.20
C GLU A 106 -0.72 10.07 -8.75
N PHE A 107 -0.58 8.95 -8.03
CA PHE A 107 -0.96 8.86 -6.63
C PHE A 107 -0.11 9.80 -5.76
N LEU A 108 1.21 9.72 -5.87
CA LEU A 108 2.14 10.53 -5.09
C LEU A 108 2.01 12.03 -5.39
N ALA A 109 1.73 12.41 -6.64
CA ALA A 109 1.54 13.82 -7.01
C ALA A 109 0.25 14.45 -6.46
N ASN A 110 -0.76 13.64 -6.14
CA ASN A 110 -2.07 14.11 -5.65
C ASN A 110 -2.20 14.08 -4.12
N GLU A 111 -1.24 13.49 -3.41
CA GLU A 111 -1.27 13.34 -1.96
C GLU A 111 -0.53 14.49 -1.28
N SER A 112 -1.10 15.04 -0.21
CA SER A 112 -0.46 16.11 0.57
C SER A 112 0.63 15.58 1.52
N GLU A 113 0.61 14.28 1.81
CA GLU A 113 1.61 13.62 2.65
C GLU A 113 2.66 12.90 1.80
N GLY A 114 3.93 13.05 2.17
CA GLY A 114 5.01 12.29 1.53
C GLY A 114 4.99 10.82 1.95
N TYR A 115 5.14 9.91 0.99
CA TYR A 115 5.29 8.48 1.25
C TYR A 115 6.77 8.08 1.23
N GLU A 116 7.19 7.30 2.22
CA GLU A 116 8.57 6.85 2.36
C GLU A 116 8.77 5.47 1.74
N LEU A 117 7.73 4.63 1.78
CA LEU A 117 7.75 3.25 1.30
C LEU A 117 6.53 2.99 0.42
N VAL A 118 6.73 2.41 -0.75
CA VAL A 118 5.64 1.92 -1.61
C VAL A 118 5.85 0.43 -1.86
N LEU A 119 4.90 -0.38 -1.39
CA LEU A 119 4.93 -1.82 -1.53
C LEU A 119 4.06 -2.24 -2.72
N PHE A 120 4.56 -3.17 -3.54
CA PHE A 120 3.83 -3.72 -4.68
C PHE A 120 3.42 -5.18 -4.43
N ASP A 121 2.12 -5.46 -4.53
CA ASP A 121 1.62 -6.83 -4.63
C ASP A 121 1.57 -7.23 -6.10
N LEU A 122 2.52 -8.06 -6.53
CA LEU A 122 2.69 -8.46 -7.92
C LEU A 122 2.07 -9.85 -8.18
N PRO A 123 1.57 -10.10 -9.40
CA PRO A 123 1.07 -11.41 -9.78
C PRO A 123 2.18 -12.49 -9.67
N GLY A 124 1.77 -13.73 -9.38
CA GLY A 124 2.72 -14.84 -9.19
C GLY A 124 3.47 -15.29 -10.45
N THR A 125 3.08 -14.79 -11.62
CA THR A 125 3.69 -15.13 -12.90
C THR A 125 4.56 -13.98 -13.39
N VAL A 126 5.87 -14.20 -13.47
CA VAL A 126 6.87 -13.24 -13.98
C VAL A 126 6.83 -13.11 -15.51
N ASN A 127 5.94 -13.83 -16.19
CA ASN A 127 5.84 -13.83 -17.65
C ASN A 127 5.18 -12.55 -18.23
N ASN A 128 5.22 -11.45 -17.48
CA ASN A 128 4.73 -10.14 -17.85
C ASN A 128 5.90 -9.16 -17.72
N GLU A 129 6.36 -8.58 -18.82
CA GLU A 129 7.47 -7.62 -18.87
C GLU A 129 7.27 -6.47 -17.88
N SER A 130 6.01 -6.06 -17.64
CA SER A 130 5.66 -5.02 -16.68
C SER A 130 6.06 -5.37 -15.23
N VAL A 131 6.09 -6.65 -14.86
CA VAL A 131 6.56 -7.09 -13.53
C VAL A 131 8.05 -6.85 -13.40
N VAL A 132 8.81 -6.98 -14.49
CA VAL A 132 10.24 -6.70 -14.54
C VAL A 132 10.50 -5.20 -14.44
N GLU A 133 9.75 -4.37 -15.17
CA GLU A 133 9.85 -2.90 -15.12
C GLU A 133 9.52 -2.28 -13.75
N ILE A 134 8.69 -2.94 -12.93
CA ILE A 134 8.44 -2.51 -11.56
C ILE A 134 9.63 -2.84 -10.64
N LEU A 135 10.39 -3.88 -10.97
CA LEU A 135 11.49 -4.39 -10.15
C LEU A 135 12.86 -3.82 -10.52
N PHE A 136 13.05 -3.38 -11.76
CA PHE A 136 14.33 -2.93 -12.34
C PHE A 136 14.18 -1.61 -13.09
#